data_AF-A0A2N7QRV4-F1
#
_entry.id   AF-A0A2N7QRV4-F1
#
_cell.length_a   1.000
_cell.length_b   1.000
_cell.length_c   1.000
_cell.angle_alpha   90.00
_cell.angle_beta   90.00
_cell.angle_gamma   90.00
#
_symmetry.space_group_name_H-M   'P 1'
#
loop_
_entity.id
_entity.type
_entity.pdbx_description
1 polymer ?
#
loop_
_entity_poly.entity_id
_entity_poly.type
_entity_poly.pdbx_seq_one_letter_code
_entity_poly.pdbx_strand_id
1 'polypeptide(L)'
;MAADEIQALELALGAASSNGALRRASYFIVLNDDEWVVHVEESLSFRVSQSTGMLIPDDQRLDATEALRIAREYALNHQLRWEPAFSLEPGRGGWKVGARQSQLGGQLSIDVGHDGRVVAHRVNPK
;
A
#
# COMPACT_ATOMS: atom_id res chain seq x y z
N MET A 1 -28.46 -2.69 -1.07
CA MET A 1 -28.32 -3.61 0.08
C MET A 1 -26.86 -3.55 0.46
N ALA A 2 -26.52 -3.33 1.73
CA ALA A 2 -25.12 -3.31 2.14
C ALA A 2 -24.53 -4.71 1.96
N ALA A 3 -23.32 -4.81 1.42
CA ALA A 3 -22.61 -6.07 1.29
C ALA A 3 -22.20 -6.61 2.66
N ASP A 4 -22.41 -7.90 2.84
CA ASP A 4 -21.98 -8.64 4.03
C ASP A 4 -20.63 -9.35 3.80
N GLU A 5 -20.13 -10.02 4.83
CA GLU A 5 -18.84 -10.72 4.81
C GLU A 5 -18.80 -11.85 3.78
N ILE A 6 -19.94 -12.48 3.48
CA ILE A 6 -20.05 -13.58 2.52
C ILE A 6 -19.92 -13.02 1.10
N GLN A 7 -20.69 -11.98 0.79
CA GLN A 7 -20.62 -11.31 -0.51
C GLN A 7 -19.22 -10.73 -0.76
N ALA A 8 -18.58 -10.18 0.27
CA ALA A 8 -17.21 -9.69 0.17
C ALA A 8 -16.20 -10.82 -0.13
N LEU A 9 -16.33 -11.97 0.53
CA LEU A 9 -15.48 -13.14 0.28
C LEU A 9 -15.70 -13.69 -1.14
N GLU A 10 -16.94 -13.81 -1.61
CA GLU A 10 -17.24 -14.30 -2.96
C GLU A 10 -16.60 -13.44 -4.05
N LEU A 11 -16.68 -12.12 -3.90
CA LEU A 11 -16.06 -11.16 -4.82
C LEU A 11 -14.53 -11.26 -4.79
N ALA A 12 -13.94 -11.36 -3.59
CA ALA A 12 -12.50 -11.54 -3.43
C ALA A 12 -12.01 -12.86 -4.05
N LEU A 13 -12.74 -13.96 -3.87
CA LEU A 13 -12.43 -15.27 -4.47
C LEU A 13 -12.52 -15.24 -6.00
N GLY A 14 -13.52 -14.52 -6.53
CA GLY A 14 -13.64 -14.27 -7.96
C GLY A 14 -12.41 -13.56 -8.51
N ALA A 15 -11.99 -12.47 -7.87
CA ALA A 15 -10.81 -11.70 -8.26
C ALA A 15 -9.49 -12.49 -8.07
N ALA A 16 -9.36 -13.27 -7.00
CA ALA A 16 -8.19 -14.11 -6.73
C ALA A 16 -8.02 -15.22 -7.77
N SER A 17 -9.13 -15.86 -8.17
CA SER A 17 -9.13 -16.93 -9.18
C SER A 17 -8.66 -16.41 -10.55
N SER A 18 -9.04 -15.18 -10.92
CA SER A 18 -8.55 -14.53 -12.14
C SER A 18 -7.04 -14.26 -12.13
N ASN A 19 -6.43 -14.20 -10.94
CA ASN A 19 -4.98 -13.99 -10.74
C ASN A 19 -4.19 -15.31 -10.51
N GLY A 20 -4.82 -16.48 -10.69
CA GLY A 20 -4.16 -17.78 -10.54
C GLY A 20 -3.91 -18.21 -9.09
N ALA A 21 -4.48 -17.51 -8.10
CA ALA A 21 -4.42 -17.91 -6.69
C ALA A 21 -5.35 -19.10 -6.44
N LEU A 22 -4.80 -20.17 -5.84
CA LEU A 22 -5.46 -21.45 -5.63
C LEU A 22 -6.57 -21.41 -4.56
N ARG A 23 -7.56 -22.29 -4.71
CA ARG A 23 -8.75 -22.53 -3.85
C ARG A 23 -8.46 -22.91 -2.37
N ARG A 24 -7.20 -22.94 -1.93
CA ARG A 24 -6.81 -23.30 -0.56
C ARG A 24 -5.80 -22.28 -0.03
N ALA A 25 -6.30 -21.10 0.31
CA ALA A 25 -5.56 -20.09 1.04
C ALA A 25 -6.19 -19.89 2.42
N SER A 26 -5.43 -19.34 3.35
CA SER A 26 -5.99 -18.78 4.58
C SER A 26 -6.61 -17.42 4.28
N TYR A 27 -7.83 -17.20 4.79
CA TYR A 27 -8.56 -15.95 4.61
C TYR A 27 -8.76 -15.24 5.94
N PHE A 28 -8.49 -13.95 5.98
CA PHE A 28 -8.85 -13.07 7.09
C PHE A 28 -9.71 -11.94 6.57
N ILE A 29 -10.91 -11.80 7.12
CA ILE A 29 -11.92 -10.85 6.65
C ILE A 29 -12.20 -9.86 7.78
N VAL A 30 -12.06 -8.58 7.49
CA VAL A 30 -12.31 -7.50 8.46
C VAL A 30 -13.08 -6.37 7.79
N LEU A 31 -13.99 -5.75 8.54
CA LEU A 31 -14.71 -4.54 8.11
C LEU A 31 -14.04 -3.32 8.77
N ASN A 32 -13.52 -2.40 7.95
CA ASN A 32 -12.91 -1.14 8.39
C ASN A 32 -13.48 0.01 7.56
N ASP A 33 -14.00 1.07 8.21
CA ASP A 33 -14.50 2.29 7.55
C ASP A 33 -15.39 2.04 6.32
N ASP A 34 -16.44 1.23 6.47
CA ASP A 34 -17.38 0.84 5.39
C ASP A 34 -16.74 0.07 4.22
N GLU A 35 -15.58 -0.57 4.45
CA GLU A 35 -14.89 -1.43 3.50
C GLU A 35 -14.58 -2.79 4.09
N TRP A 36 -15.00 -3.85 3.40
CA TRP A 36 -14.53 -5.19 3.67
C TRP A 36 -13.14 -5.38 3.08
N VAL A 37 -12.19 -5.79 3.91
CA VAL A 37 -10.85 -6.18 3.50
C VAL A 37 -10.72 -7.70 3.66
N VAL A 38 -10.49 -8.38 2.54
CA VAL A 38 -10.28 -9.84 2.50
C VAL A 38 -8.80 -10.09 2.21
N HIS A 39 -8.06 -10.48 3.24
CA HIS A 39 -6.68 -10.92 3.11
C HIS A 39 -6.64 -12.39 2.66
N VAL A 40 -5.81 -12.67 1.66
CA VAL A 40 -5.53 -13.99 1.10
C VAL A 40 -4.03 -14.23 1.28
N GLU A 41 -3.66 -15.12 2.20
CA GLU A 41 -2.26 -15.27 2.64
C GLU A 41 -1.64 -13.93 3.17
N GLU A 42 -0.32 -13.89 3.38
CA GLU A 42 0.38 -12.69 3.88
C GLU A 42 0.51 -11.56 2.85
N SER A 43 0.27 -11.83 1.55
CA SER A 43 0.71 -10.94 0.46
C SER A 43 -0.40 -10.39 -0.44
N LEU A 44 -1.62 -10.90 -0.35
CA LEU A 44 -2.71 -10.50 -1.24
C LEU A 44 -3.92 -10.03 -0.42
N SER A 45 -4.54 -8.94 -0.85
CA SER A 45 -5.75 -8.42 -0.21
C SER A 45 -6.70 -7.83 -1.23
N PHE A 46 -7.99 -8.04 -1.04
CA PHE A 46 -9.06 -7.47 -1.86
C PHE A 46 -9.94 -6.57 -1.00
N ARG A 47 -10.42 -5.47 -1.59
CA ARG A 47 -11.30 -4.52 -0.91
C ARG A 47 -12.66 -4.51 -1.59
N VAL A 48 -13.73 -4.52 -0.80
CA VAL A 48 -15.11 -4.44 -1.27
C VAL A 48 -15.82 -3.34 -0.50
N SER A 49 -16.47 -2.41 -1.20
CA SER A 49 -17.26 -1.37 -0.54
C SER A 49 -18.50 -2.00 0.10
N GLN A 50 -18.70 -1.77 1.40
CA GLN A 50 -19.89 -2.24 2.12
C GLN A 50 -21.16 -1.62 1.54
N SER A 51 -21.12 -0.34 1.17
CA SER A 51 -22.30 0.37 0.66
C SER A 51 -22.74 -0.08 -0.73
N THR A 52 -21.80 -0.41 -1.62
CA THR A 52 -22.09 -0.70 -3.03
C THR A 52 -21.96 -2.18 -3.40
N GLY A 53 -21.27 -2.98 -2.57
CA GLY A 53 -20.95 -4.37 -2.89
C GLY A 53 -20.06 -4.51 -4.13
N MET A 54 -19.30 -3.47 -4.48
CA MET A 54 -18.36 -3.51 -5.59
C MET A 54 -16.94 -3.72 -5.08
N LEU A 55 -16.15 -4.50 -5.83
CA LEU A 55 -14.69 -4.52 -5.67
C LEU A 55 -14.17 -3.10 -5.84
N ILE A 56 -13.48 -2.61 -4.83
CA ILE A 56 -12.69 -1.40 -4.91
C ILE A 56 -11.43 -1.83 -5.65
N PRO A 57 -11.19 -1.32 -6.88
CA PRO A 57 -9.96 -1.63 -7.60
C PRO A 57 -8.78 -1.30 -6.71
N ASP A 58 -7.79 -2.17 -6.68
CA ASP A 58 -6.48 -1.76 -6.20
C ASP A 58 -5.95 -0.83 -7.30
N ASP A 59 -6.23 0.47 -7.17
CA ASP A 59 -5.77 1.50 -8.10
C ASP A 59 -4.31 1.22 -8.38
N GLN A 60 -3.98 0.94 -9.66
CA GLN A 60 -2.68 0.46 -10.15
C GLN A 60 -1.55 0.87 -9.22
N ARG A 61 -1.23 0.00 -8.26
CA ARG A 61 -0.28 0.35 -7.22
C ARG A 61 1.06 0.49 -7.92
N LEU A 62 1.60 1.70 -7.89
CA LEU A 62 3.02 1.94 -8.09
C LEU A 62 3.77 0.82 -7.36
N ASP A 63 4.63 0.07 -8.03
CA ASP A 63 5.30 -1.04 -7.36
C ASP A 63 6.29 -0.50 -6.31
N ALA A 64 6.61 -1.31 -5.32
CA ALA A 64 7.50 -0.92 -4.22
C ALA A 64 8.88 -0.44 -4.72
N THR A 65 9.39 -1.06 -5.79
CA THR A 65 10.70 -0.71 -6.37
C THR A 65 10.64 0.63 -7.07
N GLU A 66 9.56 0.91 -7.79
CA GLU A 66 9.30 2.18 -8.46
C GLU A 66 9.10 3.30 -7.43
N ALA A 67 8.33 3.06 -6.37
CA ALA A 67 8.16 3.98 -5.25
C ALA A 67 9.50 4.35 -4.59
N LEU A 68 10.35 3.36 -4.33
CA LEU A 68 11.69 3.57 -3.78
C LEU A 68 12.58 4.38 -4.75
N ARG A 69 12.50 4.08 -6.06
CA ARG A 69 13.26 4.79 -7.09
C ARG A 69 12.87 6.27 -7.13
N ILE A 70 11.57 6.56 -7.19
CA ILE A 70 11.01 7.92 -7.20
C ILE A 70 11.42 8.66 -5.93
N ALA A 71 11.29 8.04 -4.75
CA ALA A 71 11.68 8.67 -3.49
C ALA A 71 13.18 9.01 -3.45
N ARG A 72 14.03 8.10 -3.94
CA ARG A 72 15.48 8.33 -4.01
C ARG A 72 15.83 9.46 -4.97
N GLU A 73 15.26 9.45 -6.17
CA GLU A 73 15.48 10.51 -7.17
C GLU A 73 15.04 11.87 -6.64
N TYR A 74 13.87 11.92 -6.00
CA TYR A 74 13.37 13.13 -5.34
C TYR A 74 14.34 13.64 -4.27
N ALA A 75 14.82 12.76 -3.39
CA ALA A 75 15.76 13.12 -2.33
C ALA A 75 17.06 13.71 -2.90
N LEU A 76 17.64 13.08 -3.93
CA LEU A 76 18.87 13.56 -4.58
C LEU A 76 18.65 14.93 -5.25
N ASN A 77 17.53 15.11 -5.95
CA ASN A 77 17.20 16.37 -6.63
C ASN A 77 16.95 17.53 -5.65
N HIS A 78 16.48 17.23 -4.44
CA HIS A 78 16.23 18.22 -3.38
C HIS A 78 17.37 18.30 -2.35
N GLN A 79 18.53 17.70 -2.64
CA GLN A 79 19.70 17.70 -1.75
C GLN A 79 19.41 17.16 -0.34
N LEU A 80 18.42 16.26 -0.23
CA LEU A 80 18.09 15.58 1.01
C LEU A 80 19.06 14.42 1.23
N ARG A 81 19.53 14.25 2.46
CA ARG A 81 20.46 13.18 2.79
C ARG A 81 19.75 11.82 2.72
N TRP A 82 20.32 10.92 1.91
CA TRP A 82 19.80 9.57 1.66
C TRP A 82 20.86 8.52 2.03
N GLU A 83 20.63 7.77 3.10
CA GLU A 83 21.48 6.65 3.50
C GLU A 83 20.82 5.30 3.17
N PRO A 84 21.60 4.22 2.94
CA PRO A 84 21.09 2.90 2.51
C PRO A 84 20.35 2.11 3.61
N ALA A 85 19.66 2.79 4.52
CA ALA A 85 18.76 2.20 5.50
C ALA A 85 17.37 2.83 5.33
N PHE A 86 16.41 2.05 4.84
CA PHE A 86 15.08 2.53 4.46
C PHE A 86 13.94 1.62 4.94
N SER A 87 12.73 2.19 5.01
CA SER A 87 11.47 1.47 5.20
C SER A 87 10.54 1.75 4.02
N LEU A 88 9.74 0.76 3.63
CA LEU A 88 8.65 0.92 2.67
C LEU A 88 7.37 0.42 3.31
N GLU A 89 6.38 1.30 3.43
CA GLU A 89 5.08 1.00 4.01
C GLU A 89 4.00 1.35 2.98
N PRO A 90 3.17 0.39 2.55
CA PRO A 90 2.00 0.70 1.73
C PRO A 90 0.95 1.44 2.57
N GLY A 91 0.30 2.44 1.99
CA GLY A 91 -0.78 3.21 2.61
C GLY A 91 -1.90 3.51 1.61
N ARG A 92 -3.03 4.04 2.10
CA ARG A 92 -4.20 4.33 1.24
C ARG A 92 -3.87 5.23 0.05
N GLY A 93 -2.93 6.16 0.20
CA GLY A 93 -2.54 7.11 -0.84
C GLY A 93 -1.34 6.69 -1.70
N GLY A 94 -0.69 5.55 -1.44
CA GLY A 94 0.52 5.13 -2.13
C GLY A 94 1.54 4.49 -1.18
N TRP A 95 2.81 4.88 -1.29
CA TRP A 95 3.91 4.37 -0.48
C TRP A 95 4.49 5.44 0.42
N LYS A 96 4.74 5.08 1.67
CA LYS A 96 5.58 5.85 2.57
C LYS A 96 6.99 5.24 2.59
N VAL A 97 7.97 6.02 2.15
CA VAL A 97 9.37 5.63 2.06
C VAL A 97 10.15 6.36 3.16
N GLY A 98 10.58 5.63 4.18
CA GLY A 98 11.49 6.13 5.19
C GLY A 98 12.93 5.95 4.76
N ALA A 99 13.80 6.92 5.03
CA ALA A 99 15.24 6.80 4.87
C ALA A 99 15.97 7.40 6.07
N ARG A 100 17.06 6.78 6.50
CA ARG A 100 17.93 7.33 7.53
C ARG A 100 18.69 8.54 6.98
N GLN A 101 18.79 9.61 7.78
CA GLN A 101 19.58 10.78 7.42
C GLN A 101 20.99 10.76 7.96
N SER A 102 21.27 10.16 9.12
CA SER A 102 22.64 10.03 9.61
C SER A 102 22.82 8.85 10.54
N GLN A 103 24.07 8.38 10.70
CA GLN A 103 24.45 7.41 11.73
C GLN A 103 24.05 7.84 13.14
N LEU A 104 24.03 9.14 13.44
CA LEU A 104 23.65 9.59 14.77
C LEU A 104 22.14 9.62 14.94
N GLY A 105 21.34 9.75 13.89
CA GLY A 105 19.87 9.77 13.93
C GLY A 105 19.28 10.79 12.96
N GLY A 106 17.96 10.91 12.95
CA GLY A 106 17.21 11.72 11.99
C GLY A 106 16.63 10.88 10.85
N GLN A 107 15.40 11.20 10.47
CA GLN A 107 14.61 10.40 9.54
C GLN A 107 14.03 11.29 8.44
N LEU A 108 14.23 10.86 7.20
CA LEU A 108 13.52 11.34 6.03
C LEU A 108 12.32 10.42 5.82
N SER A 109 11.16 10.99 5.57
CA SER A 109 9.97 10.27 5.10
C SER A 109 9.47 10.94 3.84
N ILE A 110 9.26 10.17 2.79
CA ILE A 110 8.72 10.63 1.50
C ILE A 110 7.47 9.83 1.21
N ASP A 111 6.35 10.51 1.02
CA ASP A 111 5.08 9.90 0.64
C ASP A 111 4.94 9.99 -0.89
N VAL A 112 4.88 8.84 -1.56
CA VAL A 112 4.75 8.69 -3.01
C VAL A 112 3.35 8.20 -3.34
N GLY A 113 2.63 8.93 -4.18
CA GLY A 113 1.28 8.60 -4.62
C GLY A 113 1.24 7.34 -5.50
N HIS A 114 0.06 6.71 -5.60
CA HIS A 114 -0.17 5.63 -6.58
C HIS A 114 0.11 6.06 -8.03
N ASP A 115 0.01 7.37 -8.31
CA ASP A 115 0.31 7.99 -9.61
C ASP A 115 1.81 8.22 -9.86
N GLY A 116 2.68 7.79 -8.95
CA GLY A 116 4.13 7.98 -9.06
C GLY A 116 4.61 9.39 -8.71
N ARG A 117 3.76 10.26 -8.15
CA ARG A 117 4.17 11.61 -7.73
C ARG A 117 4.52 11.65 -6.25
N VAL A 118 5.55 12.42 -5.90
CA VAL A 118 5.81 12.71 -4.48
C VAL A 118 4.74 13.67 -3.97
N VAL A 119 3.96 13.22 -2.99
CA VAL A 119 2.86 13.96 -2.37
C VAL A 119 3.38 14.84 -1.23
N ALA A 120 4.31 14.31 -0.44
CA ALA A 120 4.91 15.03 0.68
C ALA A 120 6.29 14.49 1.01
N HIS A 121 7.12 15.31 1.69
CA HIS A 121 8.28 14.84 2.41
C HIS A 121 8.37 15.48 3.79
N ARG A 122 8.96 14.77 4.74
CA ARG A 122 9.24 15.25 6.10
C ARG A 122 10.65 14.88 6.49
N VAL A 123 11.34 15.85 7.07
CA VAL A 123 12.66 15.69 7.66
C VAL A 123 12.50 15.88 9.16
N ASN A 124 12.82 14.85 9.92
CA ASN A 124 12.97 14.96 11.36
C ASN A 124 14.47 15.10 11.67
N PRO A 125 15.00 16.33 11.83
CA PRO A 125 16.39 16.54 12.18
C PRO A 125 16.63 16.05 13.62
N LYS A 126 17.81 15.49 13.85
CA LYS A 126 18.20 15.03 15.18
C LYS A 126 18.64 16.18 16.08
#